data_AF-A0A967BZW0-F1
#
_entry.id   AF-A0A967BZW0-F1
#
_cell.length_a   1.000
_cell.length_b   1.000
_cell.length_c   1.000
_cell.angle_alpha   90.00
_cell.angle_beta   90.00
_cell.angle_gamma   90.00
#
_symmetry.space_group_name_H-M   'P 1'
#
loop_
_entity.id
_entity.type
_entity.pdbx_description
1 polymer ?
#
loop_
_entity_poly.entity_id
_entity_poly.type
_entity_poly.pdbx_seq_one_letter_code
_entity_poly.pdbx_strand_id
1 'polypeptide(L)'
;MKRKILNWVLVVIWMLVIFYFSNQPNLRSSLPNLWDLIFRKIAHILEFAVLTYFLIKAFRNYNISAKNILFFSFIVSFFYAMSDEFHQTFIQGRCGAIKDVLIDTIGIILCLTFYKNKGKDN
;
A
#
# COMPACT_ATOMS: atom_id res chain seq x y z
N MET A 1 -4.67 25.10 -3.23
CA MET A 1 -5.86 24.22 -3.24
C MET A 1 -5.72 23.08 -4.25
N LYS A 2 -5.46 23.37 -5.54
CA LYS A 2 -5.29 22.36 -6.61
C LYS A 2 -4.33 21.20 -6.28
N ARG A 3 -3.14 21.49 -5.72
CA ARG A 3 -2.15 20.46 -5.34
C ARG A 3 -2.60 19.53 -4.21
N LYS A 4 -3.43 20.03 -3.28
CA LYS A 4 -4.01 19.19 -2.21
C LYS A 4 -4.96 18.16 -2.80
N ILE A 5 -5.87 18.63 -3.66
CA ILE A 5 -6.86 17.81 -4.34
C ILE A 5 -6.15 16.75 -5.20
N LEU A 6 -5.16 17.16 -6.00
CA LEU A 6 -4.40 16.24 -6.85
C LEU A 6 -3.75 15.10 -6.05
N ASN A 7 -3.10 15.39 -4.93
CA ASN A 7 -2.42 14.35 -4.15
C ASN A 7 -3.42 13.35 -3.55
N TRP A 8 -4.59 13.80 -3.10
CA TRP A 8 -5.65 12.89 -2.63
C TRP A 8 -6.30 12.10 -3.77
N VAL A 9 -6.47 12.71 -4.96
CA VAL A 9 -6.94 11.99 -6.14
C VAL A 9 -5.97 10.86 -6.50
N LEU A 10 -4.66 11.09 -6.42
CA LEU A 10 -3.66 10.03 -6.64
C LEU A 10 -3.76 8.90 -5.61
N VAL A 11 -4.01 9.21 -4.33
CA VAL A 11 -4.26 8.20 -3.28
C VAL A 11 -5.48 7.36 -3.65
N VAL A 12 -6.60 8.00 -3.98
CA VAL A 12 -7.85 7.30 -4.32
C VAL A 12 -7.70 6.45 -5.57
N ILE A 13 -7.08 6.98 -6.63
CA ILE A 13 -6.81 6.20 -7.86
C ILE A 13 -5.97 4.96 -7.52
N TRP A 14 -4.93 5.10 -6.70
CA TRP A 14 -4.09 3.97 -6.35
C TRP A 14 -4.80 2.93 -5.48
N MET A 15 -5.64 3.37 -4.53
CA MET A 15 -6.51 2.46 -3.78
C MET A 15 -7.46 1.70 -4.72
N LEU A 16 -8.04 2.36 -5.73
CA LEU A 16 -8.88 1.67 -6.72
C LEU A 16 -8.10 0.64 -7.53
N VAL A 17 -6.82 0.90 -7.85
CA VAL A 17 -5.95 -0.06 -8.53
C VAL A 17 -5.70 -1.29 -7.65
N ILE A 18 -5.34 -1.10 -6.38
CA ILE A 18 -5.13 -2.21 -5.42
C ILE A 18 -6.41 -3.03 -5.29
N PHE A 19 -7.53 -2.36 -5.08
CA PHE A 19 -8.84 -3.01 -4.95
C PHE A 19 -9.21 -3.82 -6.21
N TYR A 20 -8.95 -3.28 -7.41
CA TYR A 20 -9.20 -3.99 -8.65
C TYR A 20 -8.41 -5.30 -8.76
N PHE A 21 -7.13 -5.30 -8.37
CA PHE A 21 -6.30 -6.52 -8.35
C PHE A 21 -6.70 -7.48 -7.23
N SER A 22 -7.04 -6.96 -6.05
CA SER A 22 -7.57 -7.73 -4.93
C SER A 22 -8.86 -8.46 -5.28
N ASN A 23 -9.72 -7.85 -6.11
CA ASN A 23 -10.99 -8.43 -6.53
C ASN A 23 -10.86 -9.60 -7.54
N GLN A 24 -9.66 -9.88 -8.07
CA GLN A 24 -9.49 -10.98 -9.02
C GLN A 24 -9.38 -12.32 -8.27
N PRO A 25 -10.24 -13.32 -8.55
CA PRO A 25 -10.27 -14.58 -7.80
C PRO A 25 -9.05 -15.48 -8.05
N ASN A 26 -8.41 -15.39 -9.21
CA ASN A 26 -7.21 -16.16 -9.54
C ASN A 26 -6.27 -15.36 -10.46
N LEU A 27 -5.26 -14.71 -9.88
CA LEU A 27 -4.12 -14.13 -10.58
C LEU A 27 -2.97 -15.14 -10.63
N ARG A 28 -3.19 -16.30 -11.25
CA ARG A 28 -2.09 -17.23 -11.54
C ARG A 28 -1.39 -16.77 -12.82
N SER A 29 -0.11 -16.50 -12.71
CA SER A 29 0.74 -16.33 -13.87
C SER A 29 1.04 -17.70 -14.51
N SER A 30 1.49 -17.70 -15.77
CA SER A 30 1.98 -18.91 -16.45
C SER A 30 3.35 -19.39 -15.92
N LEU A 31 3.83 -18.82 -14.82
CA LEU A 31 5.12 -19.13 -14.22
C LEU A 31 5.04 -20.36 -13.31
N PRO A 32 6.17 -21.03 -13.04
CA PRO A 32 6.23 -22.06 -12.01
C PRO A 32 5.78 -21.52 -10.65
N ASN A 33 5.10 -22.36 -9.85
CA ASN A 33 4.46 -21.97 -8.58
C ASN A 33 5.33 -21.11 -7.65
N LEU A 34 6.63 -21.40 -7.55
CA LEU A 34 7.55 -20.64 -6.71
C LEU A 34 7.74 -19.20 -7.22
N TRP A 35 7.96 -19.04 -8.53
CA TRP A 35 8.14 -17.73 -9.14
C TRP A 35 6.86 -16.91 -9.08
N ASP A 36 5.72 -17.53 -9.38
CA ASP A 36 4.39 -16.94 -9.26
C ASP A 36 4.12 -16.43 -7.82
N LEU A 37 4.52 -17.20 -6.80
CA LEU A 37 4.44 -16.77 -5.40
C LEU A 37 5.34 -15.56 -5.11
N ILE A 38 6.60 -15.59 -5.56
CA ILE A 38 7.56 -14.49 -5.36
C ILE A 38 7.04 -13.21 -6.01
N PHE A 39 6.57 -13.29 -7.26
CA PHE A 39 6.04 -12.14 -7.99
C PHE A 39 4.85 -11.51 -7.26
N ARG A 40 3.90 -12.31 -6.76
CA ARG A 40 2.81 -11.79 -5.94
C ARG A 40 3.30 -11.08 -4.70
N LYS A 41 4.24 -11.66 -3.94
CA LYS A 41 4.73 -11.01 -2.71
C LYS A 41 5.45 -9.69 -3.01
N ILE A 42 6.18 -9.60 -4.13
CA ILE A 42 6.79 -8.35 -4.58
C ILE A 42 5.71 -7.33 -4.97
N ALA A 43 4.65 -7.74 -5.66
CA ALA A 43 3.54 -6.86 -6.03
C ALA A 43 2.90 -6.23 -4.79
N HIS A 44 2.56 -7.04 -3.78
CA HIS A 44 2.03 -6.59 -2.49
C HIS A 44 2.96 -5.54 -1.81
N ILE A 45 4.26 -5.82 -1.71
CA ILE A 45 5.24 -4.88 -1.15
C ILE A 45 5.22 -3.55 -1.92
N LEU A 46 5.20 -3.60 -3.25
CA LEU A 46 5.22 -2.40 -4.11
C LEU A 46 3.92 -1.61 -4.03
N GLU A 47 2.76 -2.28 -4.07
CA GLU A 47 1.43 -1.68 -3.98
C GLU A 47 1.30 -0.82 -2.73
N PHE A 48 1.65 -1.38 -1.57
CA PHE A 48 1.54 -0.68 -0.29
C PHE A 48 2.67 0.33 -0.06
N ALA A 49 3.86 0.12 -0.63
CA ALA A 49 4.92 1.14 -0.64
C ALA A 49 4.49 2.39 -1.44
N VAL A 50 3.88 2.22 -2.62
CA VAL A 50 3.40 3.33 -3.46
C VAL A 50 2.21 4.03 -2.81
N LEU A 51 1.26 3.28 -2.24
CA LEU A 51 0.15 3.87 -1.47
C LEU A 51 0.66 4.77 -0.34
N THR A 52 1.60 4.25 0.45
CA THR A 52 2.22 4.98 1.56
C THR A 52 2.93 6.24 1.08
N TYR A 53 3.63 6.18 -0.06
CA TYR A 53 4.27 7.34 -0.66
C TYR A 53 3.27 8.44 -1.04
N PHE A 54 2.13 8.08 -1.65
CA PHE A 54 1.08 9.04 -1.99
C PHE A 54 0.43 9.64 -0.75
N LEU A 55 0.20 8.85 0.31
CA LEU A 55 -0.28 9.36 1.59
C LEU A 55 0.68 10.35 2.22
N ILE A 56 1.99 10.07 2.23
CA ILE A 56 3.00 11.02 2.70
C ILE A 56 2.90 12.34 1.91
N LYS A 57 2.82 12.27 0.58
CA LYS A 57 2.65 13.46 -0.27
C LYS A 57 1.35 14.21 0.00
N ALA A 58 0.25 13.50 0.27
CA ALA A 58 -1.04 14.12 0.59
C ALA A 58 -0.97 14.87 1.93
N PHE A 59 -0.49 14.20 2.99
CA PHE A 59 -0.37 14.73 4.34
C PHE A 59 0.64 15.87 4.46
N ARG A 60 1.71 15.91 3.65
CA ARG A 60 2.64 17.04 3.57
C ARG A 60 2.03 18.38 3.19
N ASN A 61 0.85 18.39 2.57
CA ASN A 61 0.20 19.66 2.25
C ASN A 61 -0.53 20.29 3.46
N TYR A 62 -0.48 19.64 4.62
CA TYR A 62 -1.06 20.13 5.87
C TYR A 62 0.06 20.58 6.81
N ASN A 63 -0.24 21.56 7.68
CA ASN A 63 0.73 22.11 8.62
C ASN A 63 0.90 21.20 9.85
N ILE A 64 1.36 19.97 9.62
CA ILE A 64 1.58 18.93 10.63
C ILE A 64 3.03 18.48 10.65
N SER A 65 3.48 17.97 11.80
CA SER A 65 4.87 17.56 11.98
C SER A 65 5.24 16.36 11.08
N ALA A 66 6.51 16.25 10.69
CA ALA A 66 6.99 15.12 9.89
C ALA A 66 6.73 13.76 10.58
N LYS A 67 6.83 13.71 11.92
CA LYS A 67 6.49 12.50 12.70
C LYS A 67 5.02 12.12 12.52
N ASN A 68 4.11 13.10 12.58
CA ASN A 68 2.68 12.88 12.40
C ASN A 68 2.36 12.45 10.97
N ILE A 69 3.03 13.02 9.96
CA ILE A 69 2.88 12.60 8.55
C ILE A 69 3.21 11.12 8.40
N LEU A 70 4.36 10.67 8.92
CA LEU A 70 4.76 9.27 8.85
C LEU A 70 3.80 8.36 9.62
N PHE A 71 3.39 8.78 10.83
CA PHE A 71 2.45 8.04 11.66
C PHE A 71 1.08 7.86 10.99
N PHE A 72 0.46 8.94 10.49
CA PHE A 72 -0.83 8.84 9.82
C PHE A 72 -0.75 8.07 8.50
N SER A 73 0.35 8.20 7.75
CA SER A 73 0.56 7.41 6.54
C SER A 73 0.66 5.91 6.86
N PHE A 74 1.36 5.54 7.93
CA PHE A 74 1.42 4.16 8.41
C PHE A 74 0.03 3.64 8.77
N ILE A 75 -0.70 4.36 9.62
CA ILE A 75 -2.02 3.95 10.12
C ILE A 75 -3.00 3.73 8.95
N VAL A 76 -3.08 4.67 8.02
CA VAL A 76 -4.01 4.55 6.88
C VAL A 76 -3.63 3.37 5.98
N SER A 77 -2.35 3.23 5.62
CA SER A 77 -1.91 2.10 4.78
C SER A 77 -2.12 0.75 5.48
N PHE A 78 -1.84 0.65 6.77
CA PHE A 78 -1.95 -0.59 7.54
C PHE A 78 -3.42 -1.04 7.65
N PHE A 79 -4.33 -0.13 8.00
CA PHE A 79 -5.75 -0.46 8.03
C PHE A 79 -6.30 -0.75 6.64
N TYR A 80 -5.78 -0.12 5.60
CA TYR A 80 -6.14 -0.45 4.23
C TYR A 80 -5.70 -1.87 3.85
N ALA A 81 -4.49 -2.30 4.23
CA ALA A 81 -4.01 -3.68 4.02
C ALA A 81 -4.91 -4.70 4.72
N MET A 82 -5.28 -4.43 5.98
CA MET A 82 -6.23 -5.26 6.71
C MET A 82 -7.61 -5.33 6.03
N SER A 83 -8.07 -4.18 5.51
CA SER A 83 -9.36 -4.08 4.82
C SER A 83 -9.34 -4.84 3.49
N ASP A 84 -8.22 -4.83 2.78
CA ASP A 84 -8.03 -5.57 1.53
C ASP A 84 -8.08 -7.08 1.77
N GLU A 85 -7.33 -7.59 2.75
CA GLU A 85 -7.34 -9.01 3.10
C GLU A 85 -8.70 -9.46 3.65
N PHE A 86 -9.39 -8.60 4.40
CA PHE A 86 -10.77 -8.85 4.79
C PHE A 86 -11.71 -8.90 3.59
N HIS A 87 -11.58 -7.97 2.63
CA HIS A 87 -12.34 -7.98 1.38
C HIS A 87 -12.14 -9.29 0.60
N GLN A 88 -10.90 -9.79 0.52
CA GLN A 88 -10.59 -11.03 -0.18
C GLN A 88 -11.31 -12.25 0.42
N THR A 89 -11.70 -12.24 1.70
CA THR A 89 -12.49 -13.33 2.30
C THR A 89 -13.88 -13.50 1.69
N PHE A 90 -14.40 -12.46 1.03
CA PHE A 90 -15.69 -12.52 0.32
C PHE A 90 -15.56 -13.01 -1.13
N ILE A 91 -14.33 -13.21 -1.63
CA ILE A 91 -14.08 -13.62 -3.01
C ILE A 91 -13.95 -15.15 -3.04
N GLN A 92 -14.82 -15.80 -3.81
CA GLN A 92 -14.78 -17.25 -3.97
C GLN A 92 -13.42 -17.71 -4.53
N GLY A 93 -12.74 -18.60 -3.82
CA GLY A 93 -11.44 -19.12 -4.21
C GLY A 93 -10.23 -18.37 -3.64
N ARG A 94 -10.44 -17.29 -2.88
CA ARG A 94 -9.39 -16.64 -2.07
C ARG A 94 -9.62 -16.92 -0.58
N CYS A 95 -8.53 -17.10 0.15
CA CYS A 95 -8.54 -17.05 1.61
C CYS A 95 -7.71 -15.83 2.00
N GLY A 96 -8.32 -14.88 2.71
CA GLY A 96 -7.57 -13.78 3.32
C GLY A 96 -6.45 -14.35 4.21
N ALA A 97 -5.23 -13.87 4.03
CA ALA A 97 -4.05 -14.38 4.69
C ALA A 97 -3.41 -13.28 5.54
N ILE A 98 -3.32 -13.52 6.86
CA ILE A 98 -2.57 -12.65 7.77
C ILE A 98 -1.13 -12.43 7.28
N LYS A 99 -0.55 -13.42 6.59
CA LYS A 99 0.77 -13.32 5.97
C LYS A 99 0.87 -12.20 4.94
N ASP A 100 -0.20 -11.92 4.19
CA ASP A 100 -0.21 -10.84 3.20
C ASP A 100 -0.26 -9.47 3.86
N VAL A 101 -1.05 -9.29 4.93
CA VAL A 101 -0.98 -8.06 5.76
C VAL A 101 0.44 -7.79 6.27
N LEU A 102 1.18 -8.83 6.69
CA LEU A 102 2.57 -8.67 7.13
C LEU A 102 3.50 -8.24 6.00
N ILE A 103 3.30 -8.79 4.80
CA ILE A 103 4.09 -8.47 3.60
C ILE A 103 3.79 -7.04 3.12
N ASP A 104 2.52 -6.65 3.11
CA ASP A 104 2.08 -5.28 2.83
C ASP A 104 2.74 -4.29 3.81
N THR A 105 2.74 -4.66 5.10
CA THR A 105 3.37 -3.87 6.18
C THR A 105 4.86 -3.68 5.96
N ILE A 106 5.58 -4.66 5.39
CA ILE A 106 6.99 -4.50 5.00
C ILE A 106 7.12 -3.39 3.94
N GLY A 107 6.25 -3.38 2.91
CA GLY A 107 6.22 -2.31 1.90
C GLY A 107 5.97 -0.93 2.49
N ILE A 108 5.03 -0.82 3.44
CA ILE A 108 4.75 0.42 4.18
C ILE A 108 6.01 0.90 4.91
N ILE A 109 6.65 0.03 5.69
CA ILE A 109 7.85 0.38 6.50
C ILE A 109 9.03 0.77 5.59
N LEU A 110 9.26 0.06 4.50
CA LEU A 110 10.31 0.40 3.53
C LEU A 110 10.10 1.80 2.95
N CYS A 111 8.88 2.15 2.59
CA CYS A 111 8.57 3.51 2.11
C CYS A 111 8.83 4.58 3.18
N LEU A 112 8.34 4.36 4.42
CA LEU A 112 8.50 5.31 5.52
C LEU A 112 9.97 5.55 5.88
N THR A 113 10.77 4.48 5.93
CA THR A 113 12.20 4.55 6.23
C THR A 113 12.98 5.24 5.14
N PHE A 114 12.74 4.89 3.87
CA PHE A 114 13.33 5.58 2.71
C PHE A 114 13.03 7.09 2.74
N TYR A 115 11.77 7.44 2.99
CA TYR A 115 11.34 8.83 3.03
C TYR A 115 11.97 9.61 4.20
N LYS A 116 12.04 8.99 5.39
CA LYS A 116 12.67 9.59 6.58
C LYS A 116 14.15 9.90 6.36
N ASN A 117 14.87 9.01 5.68
CA ASN A 117 16.29 9.20 5.40
C ASN A 117 16.52 10.35 4.40
N LYS A 118 15.69 10.45 3.35
CA LYS A 118 15.77 11.54 2.38
C LYS A 118 15.54 12.94 2.99
N GLY A 119 14.79 13.01 4.10
CA GLY A 119 14.58 14.25 4.83
C GLY A 119 15.71 14.64 5.79
N LYS A 120 16.70 13.78 6.02
CA LYS A 120 17.90 14.10 6.81
C LYS A 120 19.06 14.65 5.97
N ASP A 121 19.05 14.33 4.67
CA ASP A 121 20.11 14.70 3.73
C ASP A 121 19.86 16.07 3.03
N ASN A 122 18.78 16.76 3.39
CA ASN A 122 18.44 18.13 2.94
C ASN A 122 18.37 19.06 4.16
#